data_AF-A0A8R2JVC3-F1
#
_entry.id   AF-A0A8R2JVC3-F1
#
_cell.length_a   1.000
_cell.length_b   1.000
_cell.length_c   1.000
_cell.angle_alpha   90.00
_cell.angle_beta   90.00
_cell.angle_gamma   90.00
#
_symmetry.space_group_name_H-M   'P 1'
#
loop_
_entity.id
_entity.type
_entity.pdbx_description
1 polymer ?
#
loop_
_entity_poly.entity_id
_entity_poly.type
_entity_poly.pdbx_seq_one_letter_code
_entity_poly.pdbx_strand_id
1 'polypeptide(L)'
;MTLPSSRPLSTLLLTALCCSIVFGFNVDVKNCIRHRGPEGSMFGFSVAQHKERGRSWLLIGAPEAQTAQPGVEKGGAVFRCGTAREDDCEEIPFDTRGNNNSSKWIQIDSKSRQWFGATVRSSGDNGVILVNIKHS
;
A
#
# COMPACT_ATOMS: atom_id res chain seq x y z
N MET A 1 -45.16 48.38 10.46
CA MET A 1 -45.00 47.30 9.47
C MET A 1 -43.59 46.76 9.61
N THR A 2 -43.39 45.64 10.30
CA THR A 2 -42.09 45.01 10.48
C THR A 2 -41.86 44.00 9.35
N LEU A 3 -40.75 44.14 8.62
CA LEU A 3 -40.39 43.20 7.55
C LEU A 3 -40.11 41.80 8.14
N PRO A 4 -40.59 40.71 7.51
CA PRO A 4 -40.28 39.36 7.97
C PRO A 4 -38.79 39.04 7.73
N SER A 5 -38.15 38.44 8.74
CA SER A 5 -36.72 38.14 8.74
C SER A 5 -36.34 37.13 7.65
N SER A 6 -35.43 37.51 6.75
CA SER A 6 -34.85 36.68 5.67
C SER A 6 -33.88 35.58 6.13
N ARG A 7 -33.73 35.40 7.44
CA ARG A 7 -32.77 34.49 8.07
C ARG A 7 -32.96 32.99 7.77
N PRO A 8 -34.18 32.41 7.71
CA PRO A 8 -34.32 30.96 7.58
C PRO A 8 -34.00 30.44 6.17
N LEU A 9 -34.19 31.28 5.14
CA LEU A 9 -33.91 30.90 3.76
C LEU A 9 -32.40 30.86 3.48
N SER A 10 -31.65 31.80 4.04
CA SER A 10 -30.19 31.85 3.93
C SER A 10 -29.54 30.64 4.60
N THR A 11 -29.97 30.28 5.82
CA THR A 11 -29.50 29.06 6.48
C THR A 11 -29.88 27.78 5.74
N LEU A 12 -31.08 27.71 5.17
CA LEU A 12 -31.51 26.54 4.38
C LEU A 12 -30.71 26.40 3.07
N LEU A 13 -30.35 27.51 2.43
CA LEU A 13 -29.53 27.52 1.23
C LEU A 13 -28.08 27.11 1.53
N LEU A 14 -27.51 27.59 2.64
CA LEU A 14 -26.18 27.21 3.11
C LEU A 14 -26.10 25.72 3.49
N THR A 15 -27.12 25.18 4.17
CA THR A 15 -27.16 23.74 4.47
C THR A 15 -27.35 22.90 3.21
N ALA A 16 -28.19 23.31 2.27
CA ALA A 16 -28.33 22.62 0.98
C ALA A 16 -27.02 22.61 0.17
N LEU A 17 -26.29 23.72 0.15
CA LEU A 17 -25.00 23.83 -0.54
C LEU A 17 -23.93 22.95 0.12
N CYS A 18 -23.89 22.91 1.46
CA CYS A 18 -22.99 22.06 2.24
C CYS A 18 -23.36 20.56 2.20
N CYS A 19 -24.62 20.23 1.88
CA CYS A 19 -25.11 18.86 1.75
C CYS A 19 -24.97 18.29 0.32
N SER A 20 -24.20 18.95 -0.55
CA SER A 20 -23.93 18.45 -1.90
C SER A 20 -23.12 17.16 -1.82
N ILE A 21 -23.74 16.02 -2.14
CA ILE A 21 -23.05 14.74 -2.25
C ILE A 21 -22.23 14.75 -3.54
N VAL A 22 -20.91 14.84 -3.42
CA VAL A 22 -20.00 14.75 -4.56
C VAL A 22 -19.70 13.28 -4.84
N PHE A 23 -20.03 12.81 -6.04
CA PHE A 23 -19.60 11.49 -6.51
C PHE A 23 -18.28 11.62 -7.29
N GLY A 24 -17.42 10.61 -7.17
CA GLY A 24 -16.27 10.48 -8.08
C GLY A 24 -16.78 10.28 -9.51
N PHE A 25 -16.36 11.13 -10.44
CA PHE A 25 -16.97 11.19 -11.77
C PHE A 25 -16.15 10.49 -12.87
N ASN A 26 -14.88 10.17 -12.61
CA ASN A 26 -13.94 9.69 -13.63
C ASN A 26 -13.10 8.45 -13.23
N VAL A 27 -13.52 7.71 -12.20
CA VAL A 27 -12.91 6.43 -11.84
C VAL A 27 -13.70 5.30 -12.50
N ASP A 28 -13.05 4.51 -13.36
CA ASP A 28 -13.68 3.31 -13.93
C ASP A 28 -13.75 2.20 -12.87
N VAL A 29 -14.96 1.97 -12.36
CA VAL A 29 -15.24 0.91 -11.38
C VAL A 29 -15.69 -0.40 -12.04
N LYS A 30 -15.87 -0.44 -13.37
CA LYS A 30 -16.32 -1.62 -14.12
C LYS A 30 -15.15 -2.41 -14.70
N ASN A 31 -14.18 -1.72 -15.32
CA ASN A 31 -13.02 -2.34 -15.97
C ASN A 31 -11.74 -2.10 -15.15
N CYS A 32 -11.75 -2.50 -13.88
CA CYS A 32 -10.58 -2.39 -13.03
C CYS A 32 -9.61 -3.57 -13.26
N ILE A 33 -8.32 -3.32 -13.06
CA ILE A 33 -7.32 -4.39 -12.96
C ILE A 33 -7.18 -4.73 -11.49
N ARG A 34 -7.48 -5.98 -11.14
CA ARG A 34 -7.35 -6.46 -9.77
C ARG A 34 -6.07 -7.28 -9.62
N HIS A 35 -5.38 -7.07 -8.50
CA HIS A 35 -4.28 -7.90 -8.06
C HIS A 35 -4.62 -8.52 -6.70
N ARG A 36 -4.39 -9.81 -6.58
CA ARG A 36 -4.53 -10.59 -5.36
C ARG A 36 -3.16 -11.08 -4.90
N GLY A 37 -2.92 -11.01 -3.60
CA GLY A 37 -1.73 -11.58 -2.99
C GLY A 37 -2.03 -12.83 -2.18
N PRO A 38 -1.00 -13.40 -1.52
CA PRO A 38 -1.16 -14.55 -0.65
C PRO A 38 -2.18 -14.28 0.47
N GLU A 39 -2.97 -15.29 0.81
CA GLU A 39 -3.98 -15.19 1.87
C GLU A 39 -3.32 -14.88 3.22
N GLY A 40 -3.94 -14.00 4.01
CA GLY A 40 -3.44 -13.62 5.34
C GLY A 40 -2.15 -12.78 5.34
N SER A 41 -1.60 -12.43 4.18
CA SER A 41 -0.34 -11.64 4.08
C SER A 41 -0.51 -10.13 4.27
N MET A 42 -1.76 -9.67 4.38
CA MET A 42 -2.12 -8.25 4.32
C MET A 42 -1.65 -7.55 3.02
N PHE A 43 -1.65 -8.29 1.90
CA PHE A 43 -1.35 -7.72 0.59
C PHE A 43 -2.23 -6.49 0.30
N GLY A 44 -1.60 -5.38 -0.06
CA GLY A 44 -2.29 -4.10 -0.25
C GLY A 44 -2.22 -3.17 0.97
N PHE A 45 -1.54 -3.57 2.06
CA PHE A 45 -1.37 -2.73 3.25
C PHE A 45 -0.67 -1.40 2.93
N SER A 46 0.30 -1.42 2.02
CA SER A 46 0.90 -0.21 1.46
C SER A 46 1.02 -0.33 -0.06
N VAL A 47 0.88 0.79 -0.78
CA VAL A 47 0.95 0.83 -2.24
C VAL A 47 1.72 2.07 -2.70
N ALA A 48 2.58 1.91 -3.70
CA ALA A 48 3.27 3.01 -4.38
C ALA A 48 3.32 2.77 -5.90
N GLN A 49 3.32 3.85 -6.68
CA GLN A 49 3.56 3.78 -8.12
C GLN A 49 5.06 3.86 -8.41
N HIS A 50 5.52 3.09 -9.37
CA HIS A 50 6.90 3.13 -9.84
C HIS A 50 6.94 3.02 -11.36
N LYS A 51 7.97 3.60 -11.96
CA LYS A 51 8.20 3.50 -13.40
C LYS A 51 9.65 3.12 -13.60
N GLU A 52 9.89 2.05 -14.34
CA GLU A 52 11.22 1.55 -14.63
C GLU A 52 11.31 1.27 -16.13
N ARG A 53 12.27 1.90 -16.80
CA ARG A 53 12.55 1.72 -18.24
C ARG A 53 11.30 1.88 -19.11
N GLY A 54 10.46 2.86 -18.78
CA GLY A 54 9.22 3.14 -19.50
C GLY A 54 8.02 2.26 -19.12
N ARG A 55 8.20 1.23 -18.28
CA ARG A 55 7.11 0.37 -17.79
C ARG A 55 6.61 0.85 -16.44
N SER A 56 5.29 1.00 -16.31
CA SER A 56 4.62 1.36 -15.07
C SER A 56 4.34 0.12 -14.22
N TRP A 57 4.54 0.26 -12.92
CA TRP A 57 4.39 -0.79 -11.92
C TRP A 57 3.66 -0.27 -10.69
N LEU A 58 2.89 -1.16 -10.06
CA LEU A 58 2.41 -0.99 -8.71
C LEU A 58 3.33 -1.76 -7.77
N LEU A 59 3.87 -1.08 -6.76
CA LEU A 59 4.58 -1.72 -5.66
C LEU A 59 3.59 -1.94 -4.53
N ILE A 60 3.42 -3.18 -4.09
CA ILE A 60 2.41 -3.56 -3.11
C ILE A 60 3.09 -4.24 -1.93
N GLY A 61 2.97 -3.64 -0.75
CA GLY A 61 3.45 -4.21 0.50
C GLY A 61 2.47 -5.22 1.10
N ALA A 62 3.02 -6.30 1.65
CA ALA A 62 2.31 -7.37 2.33
C ALA A 62 3.08 -7.74 3.62
N PRO A 63 2.88 -6.99 4.72
CA PRO A 63 3.71 -7.07 5.92
C PRO A 63 3.67 -8.43 6.64
N GLU A 64 2.64 -9.24 6.42
CA GLU A 64 2.52 -10.58 7.02
C GLU A 64 2.81 -11.71 6.01
N ALA A 65 3.32 -11.40 4.82
CA ALA A 65 3.68 -12.42 3.85
C ALA A 65 4.73 -13.38 4.41
N GLN A 66 4.50 -14.68 4.17
CA GLN A 66 5.50 -15.71 4.41
C GLN A 66 6.46 -15.74 3.22
N THR A 67 7.77 -15.66 3.49
CA THR A 67 8.82 -15.69 2.47
C THR A 67 9.65 -16.97 2.58
N ALA A 68 10.55 -17.18 1.63
CA ALA A 68 11.50 -18.29 1.64
C ALA A 68 12.70 -18.06 2.59
N GLN A 69 12.72 -16.99 3.38
CA GLN A 69 13.79 -16.72 4.33
C GLN A 69 13.85 -17.86 5.38
N PRO A 70 14.99 -18.57 5.52
CA PRO A 70 15.09 -19.70 6.43
C PRO A 70 14.85 -19.30 7.89
N GLY A 71 13.96 -20.02 8.58
CA GLY A 71 13.67 -19.78 10.00
C GLY A 71 12.94 -18.47 10.32
N VAL A 72 12.35 -17.81 9.31
CA VAL A 72 11.62 -16.55 9.46
C VAL A 72 10.13 -16.79 9.25
N GLU A 73 9.32 -16.43 10.24
CA GLU A 73 7.86 -16.53 10.18
C GLU A 73 7.26 -15.16 9.85
N LYS A 74 6.43 -15.07 8.81
CA LYS A 74 5.73 -13.83 8.40
C LYS A 74 6.67 -12.62 8.37
N GLY A 75 7.80 -12.77 7.67
CA GLY A 75 8.82 -11.71 7.57
C GLY A 75 8.33 -10.47 6.83
N GLY A 76 7.31 -10.62 5.98
CA GLY A 76 6.78 -9.58 5.12
C GLY A 76 7.49 -9.49 3.78
N ALA A 77 6.77 -9.01 2.76
CA ALA A 77 7.26 -8.93 1.39
C ALA A 77 6.72 -7.68 0.67
N VAL A 78 7.34 -7.36 -0.47
CA VAL A 78 6.85 -6.36 -1.41
C VAL A 78 6.78 -7.01 -2.80
N PHE A 79 5.66 -6.79 -3.48
CA PHE A 79 5.41 -7.29 -4.83
C PHE A 79 5.47 -6.14 -5.83
N ARG A 80 6.01 -6.40 -7.02
CA ARG A 80 5.82 -5.54 -8.20
C ARG A 80 4.69 -6.13 -9.05
N CYS A 81 3.71 -5.31 -9.40
CA CYS A 81 2.57 -5.73 -10.20
C CYS A 81 2.45 -4.88 -11.47
N GLY A 82 2.23 -5.53 -12.61
CA GLY A 82 2.05 -4.89 -13.90
C GLY A 82 0.68 -4.22 -14.02
N THR A 83 0.60 -3.09 -14.71
CA THR A 83 -0.64 -2.28 -14.81
C THR A 83 -1.53 -2.66 -16.01
N ALA A 84 -1.31 -3.83 -16.62
CA ALA A 84 -1.98 -4.20 -17.87
C ALA A 84 -2.79 -5.51 -17.78
N ARG A 85 -2.45 -6.39 -16.83
CA ARG A 85 -3.08 -7.71 -16.66
C ARG A 85 -3.33 -7.95 -15.19
N GLU A 86 -4.46 -8.55 -14.87
CA GLU A 86 -4.77 -8.97 -13.50
C GLU A 86 -3.74 -9.97 -13.00
N ASP A 87 -3.46 -9.92 -11.69
CA ASP A 87 -2.58 -10.86 -11.00
C ASP A 87 -1.16 -11.02 -11.61
N ASP A 88 -0.71 -10.08 -12.46
CA ASP A 88 0.67 -9.98 -12.96
C ASP A 88 1.58 -9.41 -11.87
N CYS A 89 1.82 -10.18 -10.81
CA CYS A 89 2.57 -9.77 -9.63
C CYS A 89 3.74 -10.73 -9.33
N GLU A 90 4.88 -10.15 -8.96
CA GLU A 90 6.08 -10.89 -8.59
C GLU A 90 6.67 -10.32 -7.29
N GLU A 91 7.12 -11.19 -6.38
CA GLU A 91 7.85 -10.76 -5.18
C GLU A 91 9.20 -10.15 -5.57
N ILE A 92 9.55 -9.02 -4.95
CA ILE A 92 10.86 -8.38 -5.11
C ILE A 92 11.81 -8.94 -4.05
N PRO A 93 12.91 -9.61 -4.43
CA PRO A 93 13.81 -10.25 -3.48
C PRO A 93 14.76 -9.25 -2.82
N PHE A 94 14.27 -8.47 -1.85
CA PHE A 94 15.08 -7.49 -1.09
C PHE A 94 16.13 -8.15 -0.19
N ASP A 95 15.73 -9.18 0.57
CA ASP A 95 16.62 -10.01 1.39
C ASP A 95 16.07 -11.44 1.45
N THR A 96 16.93 -12.41 1.15
CA THR A 96 16.60 -13.85 1.13
C THR A 96 17.18 -14.59 2.31
N ARG A 97 17.95 -13.92 3.18
CA ARG A 97 18.60 -14.53 4.33
C ARG A 97 17.69 -14.52 5.55
N GLY A 98 17.80 -15.56 6.38
CA GLY A 98 17.15 -15.65 7.68
C GLY A 98 17.74 -14.69 8.72
N ASN A 99 17.50 -14.96 10.00
CA ASN A 99 18.08 -14.19 11.10
C ASN A 99 19.63 -14.21 11.02
N ASN A 100 20.24 -13.09 11.33
CA ASN A 100 21.67 -12.92 11.43
C ASN A 100 22.15 -13.33 12.83
N ASN A 101 23.36 -13.91 12.87
CA ASN A 101 24.04 -14.29 14.09
C ASN A 101 25.36 -13.52 14.21
N SER A 102 25.73 -13.20 15.45
CA SER A 102 27.07 -12.69 15.80
C SER A 102 28.14 -13.76 15.54
N SER A 103 29.42 -13.36 15.54
CA SER A 103 30.58 -14.27 15.49
C SER A 103 30.60 -15.30 16.62
N LYS A 104 29.86 -15.06 17.72
CA LYS A 104 29.65 -15.99 18.84
C LYS A 104 28.39 -16.86 18.71
N TRP A 105 27.77 -16.93 17.52
CA TRP A 105 26.53 -17.67 17.24
C TRP A 105 25.29 -17.23 18.04
N ILE A 106 25.32 -16.00 18.55
CA ILE A 106 24.17 -15.38 19.22
C ILE A 106 23.33 -14.67 18.17
N GLN A 107 22.03 -14.95 18.12
CA GLN A 107 21.10 -14.27 17.21
C GLN A 107 21.02 -12.77 17.57
N ILE A 108 21.22 -11.90 16.59
CA ILE A 108 21.31 -10.43 16.79
C ILE A 108 20.10 -9.67 16.27
N ASP A 109 19.32 -10.27 15.38
CA ASP A 109 18.06 -9.73 14.88
C ASP A 109 16.99 -10.83 14.82
N SER A 110 15.72 -10.41 14.80
CA SER A 110 14.59 -11.29 14.53
C SER A 110 13.82 -10.71 13.37
N LYS A 111 13.86 -11.40 12.24
CA LYS A 111 13.11 -11.00 11.04
C LYS A 111 11.68 -11.52 11.05
N SER A 112 11.37 -12.47 11.94
CA SER A 112 10.01 -12.99 12.09
C SER A 112 9.07 -11.89 12.57
N ARG A 113 7.92 -11.73 11.90
CA ARG A 113 6.91 -10.71 12.19
C ARG A 113 7.47 -9.28 12.26
N GLN A 114 8.51 -8.98 11.48
CA GLN A 114 9.10 -7.62 11.43
C GLN A 114 8.24 -6.63 10.62
N TRP A 115 7.18 -7.10 9.96
CA TRP A 115 6.31 -6.28 9.11
C TRP A 115 7.03 -5.60 7.95
N PHE A 116 7.92 -6.31 7.27
CA PHE A 116 8.58 -5.77 6.08
C PHE A 116 7.55 -5.51 4.97
N GLY A 117 7.52 -4.29 4.42
CA GLY A 117 6.48 -3.87 3.47
C GLY A 117 5.32 -3.12 4.12
N ALA A 118 5.39 -2.83 5.42
CA ALA A 118 4.43 -1.93 6.09
C ALA A 118 4.43 -0.51 5.51
N THR A 119 5.54 -0.07 4.92
CA THR A 119 5.63 1.18 4.17
C THR A 119 6.50 0.96 2.94
N VAL A 120 5.97 1.35 1.79
CA VAL A 120 6.67 1.33 0.50
C VAL A 120 6.63 2.72 -0.09
N ARG A 121 7.79 3.21 -0.54
CA ARG A 121 7.94 4.50 -1.23
C ARG A 121 8.80 4.32 -2.47
N SER A 122 8.49 5.09 -3.49
CA SER A 122 9.21 5.11 -4.76
C SER A 122 9.60 6.55 -5.05
N SER A 123 10.83 6.77 -5.51
CA SER A 123 11.28 8.09 -5.96
C SER A 123 10.84 8.42 -7.40
N GLY A 124 10.06 7.55 -8.04
CA GLY A 124 9.50 7.77 -9.38
C GLY A 124 10.32 7.10 -10.49
N ASP A 125 10.42 7.76 -11.63
CA ASP A 125 10.97 7.20 -12.88
C ASP A 125 12.44 6.80 -12.74
N ASN A 126 12.74 5.51 -12.91
CA ASN A 126 14.04 4.85 -12.73
C ASN A 126 14.69 5.12 -11.37
N GLY A 127 13.86 5.48 -10.38
CA GLY A 127 14.32 5.86 -9.05
C GLY A 127 14.53 4.66 -8.12
N VAL A 128 15.08 4.95 -6.94
CA VAL A 128 15.20 3.98 -5.85
C VAL A 128 13.83 3.73 -5.20
N ILE A 129 13.62 2.47 -4.80
CA ILE A 129 12.50 2.00 -3.99
C ILE A 129 12.98 1.86 -2.55
N LEU A 130 12.22 2.43 -1.60
CA LEU A 130 12.47 2.33 -0.17
C LEU A 130 11.34 1.54 0.49
N VAL A 131 11.72 0.59 1.34
CA VAL A 131 10.80 -0.27 2.08
C VAL A 131 11.24 -0.32 3.53
N ASN A 132 10.28 -0.14 4.44
CA ASN A 132 10.55 -0.18 5.87
C ASN A 132 9.87 -1.38 6.54
N ILE A 133 10.48 -1.79 7.65
CA ILE A 133 9.88 -2.63 8.69
C ILE A 133 9.13 -1.73 9.68
N LYS A 134 8.19 -2.30 10.43
CA LYS A 134 7.53 -1.63 11.55
C LYS A 134 7.53 -2.56 12.74
N HIS A 135 8.16 -2.17 13.85
CA HIS A 135 7.99 -2.89 15.11
C HIS A 135 6.52 -2.75 15.55
N SER A 136 5.80 -3.87 15.58
CA SER A 136 4.44 -4.01 16.13
C SER A 136 4.49 -4.43 17.58
#